data_AF-A0A914QPQ1-F1
#
_entry.id   AF-A0A914QPQ1-F1
#
_cell.length_a   1.000
_cell.length_b   1.000
_cell.length_c   1.000
_cell.angle_alpha   90.00
_cell.angle_beta   90.00
_cell.angle_gamma   90.00
#
_symmetry.space_group_name_H-M   'P 1'
#
loop_
_entity.id
_entity.type
_entity.pdbx_description
1 polymer ?
#
loop_
_entity_poly.entity_id
_entity_poly.type
_entity_poly.pdbx_seq_one_letter_code
_entity_poly.pdbx_strand_id
1 'polypeptide(L)'
;MAPISYGFEISNNIRCQDDRGRLLPVATFCEDDRKDCKLIFKDFAHDYFRPYLCDKNMLKPTALQCAKTCGICCERFDFGYDE
;
A
#
# COMPACT_ATOMS: atom_id res chain seq x y z
N MET A 1 -14.01 38.12 1.43
CA MET A 1 -12.75 37.37 1.50
C MET A 1 -13.10 35.90 1.63
N ALA A 2 -13.00 35.15 0.53
CA ALA A 2 -13.25 33.71 0.50
C ALA A 2 -11.93 32.97 0.77
N PRO A 3 -11.94 31.83 1.49
CA PRO A 3 -10.75 31.02 1.68
C PRO A 3 -10.33 30.43 0.33
N ILE A 4 -9.03 30.49 0.07
CA ILE A 4 -8.40 29.90 -1.11
C ILE A 4 -8.47 28.39 -0.92
N SER A 5 -9.43 27.77 -1.61
CA SER A 5 -9.53 26.33 -1.74
C SER A 5 -8.21 25.81 -2.29
N TYR A 6 -7.45 25.10 -1.45
CA TYR A 6 -6.33 24.28 -1.90
C TYR A 6 -6.85 23.35 -3.00
N GLY A 7 -6.49 23.64 -4.25
CA GLY A 7 -6.66 22.72 -5.37
C GLY A 7 -5.69 21.56 -5.17
N PHE A 8 -6.05 20.62 -4.31
CA PHE A 8 -5.45 19.29 -4.32
C PHE A 8 -6.12 18.55 -5.46
N GLU A 9 -5.52 18.59 -6.65
CA GLU A 9 -5.87 17.70 -7.74
C GLU A 9 -5.88 16.28 -7.17
N ILE A 10 -7.07 15.72 -7.06
CA ILE A 10 -7.35 14.35 -6.63
C ILE A 10 -6.83 13.43 -7.74
N SER A 11 -5.51 13.31 -7.85
CA SER A 11 -4.89 12.24 -8.60
C SER A 11 -4.89 11.00 -7.71
N ASN A 12 -6.02 10.30 -7.78
CA ASN A 12 -6.15 8.85 -7.64
C ASN A 12 -4.99 8.11 -6.96
N ASN A 13 -5.36 7.46 -5.84
CA ASN A 13 -4.77 6.21 -5.37
C ASN A 13 -3.50 6.31 -4.51
N ILE A 14 -3.57 7.07 -3.41
CA ILE A 14 -2.57 7.00 -2.34
C ILE A 14 -2.77 5.69 -1.55
N ARG A 15 -2.45 4.54 -2.17
CA ARG A 15 -2.54 3.20 -1.57
C ARG A 15 -1.62 3.16 -0.33
N CYS A 16 -2.18 3.23 0.87
CA CYS A 16 -1.44 3.20 2.14
C CYS A 16 -0.27 4.21 2.27
N GLN A 17 -0.33 5.35 1.59
CA GLN A 17 0.70 6.41 1.67
C GLN A 17 0.15 7.71 2.30
N ASP A 18 1.02 8.62 2.73
CA ASP A 18 0.70 9.98 3.19
C ASP A 18 0.63 10.97 2.01
N ASP A 19 0.30 12.24 2.30
CA ASP A 19 0.27 13.34 1.31
C ASP A 19 1.63 13.61 0.63
N ARG A 20 2.71 13.04 1.16
CA ARG A 20 4.08 13.17 0.66
C ARG A 20 4.58 11.91 -0.06
N GLY A 21 3.72 10.89 -0.23
CA GLY A 21 4.06 9.62 -0.87
C GLY A 21 4.82 8.64 0.03
N ARG A 22 4.89 8.87 1.35
CA ARG A 22 5.44 7.89 2.29
C ARG A 22 4.43 6.83 2.65
N LEU A 23 4.85 5.58 2.64
CA LEU A 23 4.09 4.49 3.24
C LEU A 23 3.80 4.80 4.71
N LEU A 24 2.52 4.76 5.05
CA LEU A 24 2.07 4.88 6.43
C LEU A 24 2.58 3.68 7.23
N PRO A 25 2.77 3.80 8.56
CA PRO A 25 3.13 2.66 9.40
C PRO A 25 2.15 1.48 9.26
N VAL A 26 0.87 1.78 9.03
CA VAL A 26 -0.19 0.79 8.79
C VAL A 26 -0.03 0.02 7.47
N ALA A 27 0.79 0.53 6.54
CA ALA A 27 1.04 -0.09 5.25
C ALA A 27 1.87 -1.39 5.35
N THR A 28 2.68 -1.53 6.39
CA THR A 28 3.58 -2.67 6.62
C THR A 28 3.35 -3.34 7.98
N PHE A 29 2.24 -3.01 8.66
CA PHE A 29 1.91 -3.51 10.00
C PHE A 29 1.47 -4.98 10.02
N CYS A 30 0.88 -5.47 8.94
CA CYS A 30 0.48 -6.86 8.80
C CYS A 30 1.65 -7.80 8.48
N GLU A 31 1.41 -9.10 8.53
CA GLU A 31 2.34 -10.10 8.01
C GLU A 31 1.97 -10.53 6.59
N ASP A 32 2.98 -11.01 5.86
CA ASP A 32 2.75 -11.69 4.59
C ASP A 32 2.21 -13.11 4.86
N ASP A 33 1.15 -13.51 4.16
CA ASP A 33 0.63 -14.88 4.20
C ASP A 33 1.61 -15.89 3.60
N ARG A 34 2.56 -15.40 2.79
CA ARG A 34 3.52 -16.19 2.04
C ARG A 34 4.96 -15.84 2.40
N LYS A 35 5.81 -16.85 2.47
CA LYS A 35 7.25 -16.66 2.76
C LYS A 35 8.08 -16.33 1.52
N ASP A 36 7.55 -16.61 0.33
CA ASP A 36 8.21 -16.41 -0.96
C ASP A 36 7.93 -15.04 -1.60
N CYS A 37 7.27 -14.12 -0.88
CA CYS A 37 6.99 -12.76 -1.34
C CYS A 37 8.26 -12.01 -1.79
N LYS A 38 9.36 -12.17 -1.06
CA LYS A 38 10.66 -11.58 -1.42
C LYS A 38 11.18 -12.10 -2.78
N LEU A 39 10.92 -13.36 -3.13
CA LEU A 39 11.35 -13.95 -4.40
C LEU A 39 10.49 -13.46 -5.56
N ILE A 40 9.18 -13.30 -5.33
CA ILE A 40 8.21 -12.85 -6.34
C ILE A 40 8.42 -11.36 -6.65
N PHE A 41 8.43 -10.52 -5.62
CA PHE A 41 8.49 -9.06 -5.77
C PHE A 41 9.93 -8.53 -5.84
N LYS A 42 10.93 -9.39 -5.56
CA LYS A 42 12.38 -9.13 -5.59
C LYS A 42 12.88 -8.06 -4.63
N ASP A 43 11.98 -7.32 -4.00
CA ASP A 43 12.24 -6.21 -3.09
C ASP A 43 11.10 -6.07 -2.08
N PHE A 44 11.29 -5.21 -1.08
CA PHE A 44 10.30 -4.94 -0.04
C PHE A 44 9.89 -3.47 -0.04
N ALA A 45 8.64 -3.23 0.33
CA ALA A 45 8.14 -1.90 0.58
C ALA A 45 8.82 -1.29 1.81
N HIS A 46 9.30 -0.05 1.68
CA HIS A 46 9.92 0.73 2.74
C HIS A 46 9.67 2.23 2.48
N ASP A 47 9.65 3.06 3.54
CA ASP A 47 9.38 4.51 3.55
C ASP A 47 8.72 5.12 2.30
N TYR A 48 9.44 5.36 1.20
CA TYR A 48 8.93 6.03 -0.01
C TYR A 48 8.81 5.13 -1.24
N PHE A 49 8.93 3.81 -1.08
CA PHE A 49 9.07 2.88 -2.18
C PHE A 49 8.24 1.63 -1.97
N ARG A 50 7.62 1.23 -3.08
CA ARG A 50 6.86 0.00 -3.25
C ARG A 50 7.42 -0.72 -4.48
N PRO A 51 7.55 -2.06 -4.44
CA PRO A 51 7.90 -2.82 -5.62
C PRO A 51 6.86 -2.61 -6.74
N TYR A 52 7.31 -2.23 -7.93
CA TYR A 52 6.43 -2.00 -9.10
C TYR A 52 5.47 -3.16 -9.41
N LEU A 53 5.90 -4.39 -9.14
CA LEU A 53 5.10 -5.60 -9.35
C LEU A 53 3.84 -5.63 -8.45
N CYS A 54 3.85 -4.94 -7.31
CA CYS A 54 2.70 -4.83 -6.40
C CYS A 54 1.56 -3.97 -6.96
N ASP A 55 1.84 -3.13 -7.97
CA ASP A 55 0.85 -2.29 -8.65
C ASP A 55 0.35 -2.93 -9.96
N LYS A 56 0.77 -4.16 -10.26
CA LYS A 56 0.26 -4.92 -11.40
C LYS A 56 -1.06 -5.60 -11.05
N ASN A 57 -2.11 -5.31 -11.81
CA ASN A 57 -3.42 -5.95 -11.68
C ASN A 57 -3.35 -7.49 -11.74
N MET A 58 -2.47 -8.06 -12.57
CA MET A 58 -2.28 -9.51 -12.65
C MET A 58 -1.73 -10.14 -11.37
N LEU A 59 -0.99 -9.36 -10.57
CA LEU A 59 -0.39 -9.78 -9.31
C LEU A 59 -1.18 -9.27 -8.11
N LYS A 60 -2.33 -8.62 -8.29
CA LYS A 60 -3.17 -8.12 -7.21
C LYS A 60 -3.49 -9.16 -6.13
N PRO A 61 -3.93 -10.42 -6.45
CA PRO A 61 -4.16 -11.42 -5.41
C PRO A 61 -2.87 -11.82 -4.68
N THR A 62 -1.76 -11.93 -5.40
CA THR A 62 -0.44 -12.24 -4.82
C THR A 62 0.08 -11.09 -3.97
N ALA A 63 -0.16 -9.84 -4.37
CA ALA A 63 0.22 -8.65 -3.64
C ALA A 63 -0.55 -8.54 -2.32
N LEU A 64 -1.84 -8.92 -2.30
CA LEU A 64 -2.63 -9.00 -1.06
C LEU A 64 -2.13 -10.08 -0.11
N GLN A 65 -1.69 -11.23 -0.63
CA GLN A 65 -1.01 -12.25 0.18
C GLN A 65 0.37 -11.77 0.67
N CYS A 66 1.01 -10.87 -0.08
CA CYS A 66 2.29 -10.26 0.23
C CYS A 66 2.13 -8.80 0.68
N ALA A 67 1.10 -8.51 1.47
CA ALA A 67 0.71 -7.15 1.77
C ALA A 67 1.77 -6.37 2.55
N LYS A 68 2.58 -7.01 3.40
CA LYS A 68 3.71 -6.37 4.08
C LYS A 68 4.82 -6.06 3.09
N THR A 69 5.19 -7.05 2.27
CA THR A 69 6.20 -6.89 1.21
C THR A 69 5.80 -5.81 0.21
N CYS A 70 4.51 -5.67 -0.07
CA CYS A 70 3.98 -4.67 -0.99
C CYS A 70 3.61 -3.35 -0.32
N GLY A 71 3.67 -3.23 1.01
CA GLY A 71 3.27 -2.02 1.71
C GLY A 71 1.81 -1.66 1.45
N ILE A 72 0.94 -2.68 1.42
CA ILE A 72 -0.51 -2.55 1.18
C ILE A 72 -1.35 -3.19 2.29
N CYS A 73 -0.82 -3.34 3.50
CA CYS A 73 -1.57 -3.90 4.62
C CYS A 73 -2.87 -3.16 4.92
N CYS A 74 -2.96 -1.86 4.63
CA CYS A 74 -4.19 -1.10 4.79
C CYS A 74 -5.32 -1.52 3.82
N GLU A 75 -5.01 -2.31 2.80
CA GLU A 75 -6.00 -2.87 1.85
C GLU A 75 -6.46 -4.29 2.23
N ARG A 76 -5.86 -4.90 3.25
CA ARG A 76 -6.36 -6.19 3.76
C ARG A 76 -7.65 -5.92 4.53
N PHE A 77 -8.75 -6.49 4.01
CA PHE A 77 -10.07 -6.49 4.67
C PHE A 77 -10.08 -7.24 6.01
N ASP A 78 -9.02 -7.96 6.35
CA ASP A 78 -8.81 -8.61 7.66
C ASP A 78 -8.56 -7.59 8.80
N PHE A 79 -8.25 -6.34 8.47
CA PHE A 79 -8.29 -5.19 9.39
C PHE A 79 -9.64 -4.43 9.31
N GLY A 80 -10.65 -5.04 8.70
CA GLY A 80 -12.03 -4.62 8.87
C GLY A 80 -12.41 -4.81 10.34
N TYR A 81 -12.74 -3.72 11.01
CA TYR A 81 -13.52 -3.79 12.23
C TYR A 81 -14.80 -4.57 11.88
N ASP A 82 -14.86 -5.82 12.33
CA ASP A 82 -16.11 -6.56 12.49
C ASP A 82 -16.85 -5.84 13.63
N GLU A 83 -17.89 -5.08 13.31
CA GLU A 83 -18.96 -4.72 14.25
C GLU A 83 -20.10 -5.73 14.10
#